data_AF-A0A9E1T4B7-F1
#
_entry.id   AF-A0A9E1T4B7-F1
#
_cell.length_a   1.000
_cell.length_b   1.000
_cell.length_c   1.000
_cell.angle_alpha   90.00
_cell.angle_beta   90.00
_cell.angle_gamma   90.00
#
_symmetry.space_group_name_H-M   'P 1'
#
loop_
_entity.id
_entity.type
_entity.pdbx_description
1 polymer ?
#
loop_
_entity_poly.entity_id
_entity_poly.type
_entity_poly.pdbx_seq_one_letter_code
_entity_poly.pdbx_strand_id
1 'polypeptide(L)' 'MSDYLVAAFYKFTKIEDPAKLQASIEDCCLENDVRGIVLLASEGINSTIAGSPEGVRNVL' A
#
# COMPACT_ATOMS: atom_id res chain seq x y z
N MET A 1 -18.17 -3.58 -16.80
CA MET A 1 -17.81 -3.83 -15.39
C MET A 1 -16.49 -3.13 -15.18
N SER A 2 -16.32 -2.39 -14.10
CA SER A 2 -15.00 -1.85 -13.76
C SER A 2 -14.21 -2.98 -13.13
N ASP A 3 -13.14 -3.41 -13.80
CA ASP A 3 -12.27 -4.46 -13.27
C ASP A 3 -11.47 -3.87 -12.11
N TYR A 4 -11.61 -4.45 -10.92
CA TYR A 4 -10.77 -4.12 -9.77
C TYR A 4 -9.52 -5.01 -9.81
N LEU A 5 -8.35 -4.39 -9.67
CA LEU A 5 -7.09 -5.09 -9.46
C LEU A 5 -6.89 -5.28 -7.95
N VAL A 6 -6.58 -6.51 -7.53
CA VAL A 6 -6.17 -6.81 -6.16
C VAL A 6 -4.69 -7.18 -6.19
N ALA A 7 -3.88 -6.55 -5.36
CA ALA A 7 -2.46 -6.81 -5.25
C ALA A 7 -2.09 -7.15 -3.80
N ALA A 8 -1.26 -8.18 -3.63
CA ALA A 8 -0.59 -8.48 -2.38
C ALA A 8 0.92 -8.36 -2.59
N PHE A 9 1.62 -7.69 -1.69
CA PHE A 9 3.06 -7.46 -1.79
C PHE A 9 3.72 -7.43 -0.42
N TYR A 10 5.02 -7.70 -0.40
CA TYR A 10 5.84 -7.59 0.79
C TYR A 10 7.28 -7.23 0.42
N LYS A 11 8.01 -6.66 1.37
CA LYS A 11 9.45 -6.44 1.26
C LYS A 11 10.08 -6.43 2.64
N PHE A 12 11.05 -7.32 2.85
CA PHE A 12 11.92 -7.26 4.02
C PHE A 12 12.97 -6.17 3.81
N THR A 13 12.93 -5.15 4.65
CA THR A 13 13.87 -4.03 4.65
C THR A 13 13.80 -3.33 5.99
N LYS A 14 14.93 -2.84 6.50
CA LYS A 14 14.93 -2.14 7.79
C LYS A 14 14.20 -0.81 7.66
N ILE A 15 13.12 -0.64 8.42
CA ILE A 15 12.39 0.62 8.53
C ILE A 15 12.68 1.19 9.92
N GLU A 16 13.32 2.35 9.99
CA GLU A 16 13.75 2.95 11.27
C GLU A 16 12.57 3.41 12.13
N ASP A 17 11.56 4.01 11.51
CA ASP A 17 10.38 4.55 12.19
C ASP A 17 9.11 4.29 11.35
N PRO A 18 8.50 3.10 11.48
CA PRO A 18 7.31 2.73 10.71
C PRO A 18 6.15 3.73 10.83
N ALA A 19 5.99 4.35 12.01
CA ALA A 19 4.91 5.29 12.28
C ALA A 19 5.00 6.55 11.41
N LYS A 20 6.21 6.99 11.06
CA LYS A 20 6.41 8.15 10.16
C LYS A 20 5.99 7.88 8.71
N LEU A 21 6.02 6.63 8.27
CA LEU A 21 5.63 6.25 6.91
C LEU A 21 4.12 6.08 6.74
N GLN A 22 3.41 5.79 7.84
CA GLN A 22 1.99 5.44 7.81
C GLN A 22 1.15 6.50 7.08
N ALA A 23 1.26 7.77 7.48
CA ALA A 23 0.48 8.86 6.89
C ALA A 23 0.75 8.99 5.38
N SER A 24 2.02 9.00 4.96
CA SER A 24 2.36 9.15 3.53
C SER A 24 1.86 8.00 2.66
N ILE A 25 1.84 6.77 3.20
CA ILE A 25 1.34 5.60 2.48
C ILE A 25 -0.19 5.63 2.42
N GLU A 26 -0.84 6.01 3.52
CA GLU A 26 -2.29 6.19 3.57
C GLU A 26 -2.74 7.27 2.58
N ASP A 27 -2.09 8.43 2.57
CA ASP A 27 -2.38 9.52 1.64
C ASP A 27 -2.20 9.07 0.18
N CYS A 28 -1.12 8.37 -0.16
CA CYS A 28 -0.91 7.81 -1.50
C CYS A 28 -2.03 6.85 -1.92
N CYS A 29 -2.53 6.00 -1.01
CA CYS A 29 -3.66 5.12 -1.29
C CYS A 29 -4.95 5.91 -1.50
N LEU A 30 -5.22 6.91 -0.66
CA LEU A 30 -6.41 7.76 -0.74
C LEU A 30 -6.45 8.59 -2.02
N GLU A 31 -5.32 9.18 -2.42
CA GLU A 31 -5.19 9.96 -3.67
C GLU A 31 -5.49 9.12 -4.93
N ASN A 32 -5.27 7.80 -4.87
CA ASN A 32 -5.47 6.87 -5.97
C ASN A 32 -6.77 6.04 -5.88
N ASP A 33 -7.66 6.36 -4.92
CA ASP A 33 -8.86 5.58 -4.59
C ASP A 33 -8.60 4.07 -4.40
N VAL A 34 -7.48 3.78 -3.73
CA VAL A 34 -7.04 2.42 -3.36
C VAL A 34 -7.38 2.15 -1.90
N ARG A 35 -7.93 0.96 -1.63
CA ARG A 35 -8.31 0.51 -0.29
C ARG A 35 -7.61 -0.78 0.06
N GLY A 36 -7.37 -1.02 1.34
CA GLY A 36 -6.78 -2.26 1.81
C GLY A 36 -6.07 -2.11 3.15
N ILE A 37 -5.16 -3.04 3.42
CA ILE A 37 -4.37 -3.08 4.64
C ILE A 37 -2.90 -3.06 4.24
N VAL A 38 -2.14 -2.12 4.81
CA VAL A 38 -0.68 -2.09 4.78
C VAL A 38 -0.17 -2.26 6.20
N LEU A 39 0.63 -3.29 6.43
CA LEU A 39 1.33 -3.55 7.67
C LEU A 39 2.77 -3.06 7.56
N LEU A 40 3.17 -2.19 8.48
CA LEU A 40 4.53 -1.68 8.60
C LEU A 40 5.15 -2.19 9.90
N ALA A 41 6.36 -2.72 9.81
CA ALA A 41 7.16 -3.16 10.94
C ALA A 41 8.61 -2.72 10.73
N SER A 42 9.42 -2.77 11.78
CA SER A 42 10.85 -2.46 11.67
C SER A 42 11.61 -3.37 10.70
N GLU A 43 11.08 -4.57 10.45
CA GLU A 43 11.63 -5.54 9.49
C GLU A 43 11.13 -5.35 8.04
N GLY A 44 10.13 -4.50 7.80
CA GLY A 44 9.64 -4.21 6.46
C GLY A 44 8.15 -3.94 6.35
N ILE A 45 7.58 -4.33 5.20
CA ILE A 45 6.20 -4.04 4.80
C ILE A 45 5.52 -5.31 4.26
N ASN A 46 4.23 -5.47 4.56
CA ASN A 46 3.34 -6.47 3.96
C ASN A 46 1.98 -5.83 3.68
N SER A 47 1.33 -6.16 2.57
CA SER A 47 0.10 -5.47 2.17
C SER A 47 -0.83 -6.34 1.34
N THR A 48 -2.13 -6.00 1.41
CA THR A 48 -3.14 -6.39 0.43
C THR A 48 -4.03 -5.17 0.14
N ILE A 49 -4.05 -4.72 -1.11
CA ILE A 49 -4.80 -3.55 -1.58
C ILE A 49 -5.61 -3.84 -2.83
N ALA A 50 -6.67 -3.07 -3.06
CA ALA A 50 -7.55 -3.16 -4.20
C ALA A 50 -7.99 -1.77 -4.69
N GLY A 51 -8.20 -1.64 -6.00
CA GLY A 51 -8.63 -0.39 -6.65
C GLY A 51 -8.72 -0.57 -8.17
N SER A 52 -8.77 0.54 -8.91
CA SER A 52 -8.62 0.47 -10.37
C SER A 52 -7.22 -0.04 -10.75
N PRO A 53 -7.03 -0.68 -11.93
CA PRO A 53 -5.71 -1.17 -12.33
C PRO A 53 -4.66 -0.07 -12.46
N GLU A 54 -5.09 1.17 -12.75
CA GLU A 54 -4.21 2.34 -12.75
C GLU A 54 -3.88 2.80 -11.33
N GLY A 55 -4.89 2.95 -10.47
CA GLY A 55 -4.69 3.37 -9.07
C GLY A 55 -3.79 2.41 -8.29
N VAL A 56 -3.99 1.10 -8.44
CA VAL A 56 -3.13 0.10 -7.79
C VAL A 56 -1.71 0.15 -8.33
N ARG A 57 -1.49 0.44 -9.62
CA ARG A 57 -0.13 0.57 -10.18
C ARG A 57 0.57 1.86 -9.74
N ASN A 58 -0.17 2.92 -9.43
CA ASN A 58 0.43 4.15 -8.90
C ASN A 58 0.90 4.00 -7.44
N VAL A 59 0.33 3.06 -6.69
CA VAL A 59 0.69 2.78 -5.28
C VAL A 59 1.88 1.81 -5.15
N LEU A 60 2.15 0.98 -6.15
CA LEU A 60 3.21 -0.03 -6.17
C LEU A 60 4.56 0.52 -6.67
#